data_AF-A0A2P4PAC8-F1
#
_entry.id   AF-A0A2P4PAC8-F1
#
_cell.length_a   1.000
_cell.length_b   1.000
_cell.length_c   1.000
_cell.angle_alpha   90.00
_cell.angle_beta   90.00
_cell.angle_gamma   90.00
#
_symmetry.space_group_name_H-M   'P 1'
#
loop_
_entity.id
_entity.type
_entity.pdbx_description
1 polymer ?
#
loop_
_entity_poly.entity_id
_entity_poly.type
_entity_poly.pdbx_seq_one_letter_code
_entity_poly.pdbx_strand_id
1 'polypeptide(L)'
;MNSSDQNSNCTFAHDYPNSNIITTTYHENNRKTHLRKHIIHSLGVYPSNIKKMKKSSKNCPEYEIPDNYKVETTLEGYKIVCETNYLLDGTVKFTLNWKDSQGINRYISNNNFASGIAKDFLKLLNKKTRVSGIMLFGFNIPCLIEARKNNPIYINSKDMEKESQIILKKQNFDNTKIRYIELKVGGDEVIGIDLSKVNSDFARVHQDAIVRACDEALIPRDGYRHLAAINPSLEREYQISDR
;
A
#
# COMPACT_ATOMS: atom_id res chain seq x y z
N MET A 1 -4.94 -29.55 -13.32
CA MET A 1 -3.52 -29.96 -13.14
C MET A 1 -3.05 -29.34 -11.84
N ASN A 2 -2.75 -30.14 -10.81
CA ASN A 2 -2.30 -29.61 -9.52
C ASN A 2 -0.84 -29.17 -9.65
N SER A 3 -0.56 -27.87 -9.58
CA SER A 3 0.79 -27.33 -9.49
C SER A 3 1.31 -27.54 -8.06
N SER A 4 2.36 -28.34 -7.89
CA SER A 4 3.04 -28.53 -6.61
C SER A 4 4.38 -27.80 -6.64
N ASP A 5 4.42 -26.60 -6.06
CA ASP A 5 5.68 -25.86 -5.90
C ASP A 5 6.42 -26.38 -4.65
N GLN A 6 7.66 -26.83 -4.82
CA GLN A 6 8.48 -27.35 -3.73
C GLN A 6 9.43 -26.27 -3.20
N ASN A 7 9.26 -25.90 -1.94
CA ASN A 7 10.35 -25.36 -1.13
C ASN A 7 10.77 -26.49 -0.17
N SER A 8 12.06 -26.68 0.09
CA SER A 8 12.67 -27.95 0.57
C SER A 8 12.07 -28.63 1.82
N ASN A 9 11.12 -28.01 2.53
CA ASN A 9 10.40 -28.57 3.68
C ASN A 9 8.86 -28.37 3.64
N CYS A 10 8.30 -27.85 2.54
CA CYS A 10 6.89 -27.51 2.43
C CYS A 10 6.36 -27.71 1.00
N THR A 11 5.23 -28.40 0.87
CA THR A 11 4.49 -28.54 -0.39
C THR A 11 3.16 -27.81 -0.31
N PHE A 12 2.71 -27.28 -1.45
CA PHE A 12 1.47 -26.51 -1.58
C PHE A 12 0.56 -27.22 -2.59
N ALA A 13 -0.69 -27.47 -2.21
CA ALA A 13 -1.73 -27.98 -3.10
C ALA A 13 -2.84 -26.93 -3.24
N HIS A 14 -3.08 -26.46 -4.46
CA HIS A 14 -4.06 -25.42 -4.77
C HIS A 14 -4.58 -25.51 -6.21
N ASP A 15 -5.69 -24.83 -6.45
CA ASP A 15 -6.22 -24.46 -7.78
C ASP A 15 -6.53 -22.95 -7.81
N TYR A 16 -5.69 -22.15 -7.13
CA TYR A 16 -5.81 -20.70 -7.10
C TYR A 16 -5.57 -20.09 -8.50
N PRO A 17 -6.38 -19.12 -8.98
CA PRO A 17 -7.45 -18.42 -8.26
C PRO A 17 -8.85 -19.06 -8.32
N ASN A 18 -9.05 -20.15 -9.07
CA ASN A 18 -10.37 -20.82 -9.19
C ASN A 18 -10.89 -21.34 -7.85
N SER A 19 -9.98 -21.72 -6.94
CA SER A 19 -10.26 -22.01 -5.55
C SER A 19 -9.47 -21.09 -4.62
N ASN A 20 -10.15 -20.52 -3.64
CA ASN A 20 -9.51 -19.73 -2.58
C ASN A 20 -8.91 -20.59 -1.46
N ILE A 21 -8.93 -21.92 -1.61
CA ILE A 21 -8.43 -22.86 -0.61
C ILE A 21 -7.04 -23.34 -1.01
N ILE A 22 -6.09 -23.21 -0.09
CA ILE A 22 -4.72 -23.68 -0.26
C ILE A 22 -4.37 -24.60 0.89
N THR A 23 -3.91 -25.80 0.56
CA THR A 23 -3.45 -26.76 1.56
C THR A 23 -1.94 -26.79 1.58
N THR A 24 -1.37 -26.51 2.74
CA THR A 24 0.08 -26.54 2.99
C THR A 24 0.44 -27.78 3.78
N THR A 25 1.49 -28.45 3.36
CA THR A 25 1.97 -29.69 3.95
C THR A 25 3.43 -29.49 4.34
N TYR A 26 3.67 -29.41 5.64
CA TYR A 26 5.02 -29.22 6.20
C TYR A 26 5.63 -30.57 6.56
N HIS A 27 6.84 -30.81 6.07
CA HIS A 27 7.59 -32.03 6.32
C HIS A 27 8.66 -31.78 7.38
N GLU A 28 8.59 -32.53 8.48
CA GLU A 28 9.61 -32.52 9.55
C GLU A 28 10.30 -33.89 9.56
N ASN A 29 11.62 -33.90 9.30
CA ASN A 29 12.51 -35.07 9.31
C ASN A 29 11.91 -36.33 8.65
N ASN A 30 11.45 -36.20 7.40
CA ASN A 30 10.96 -37.28 6.53
C ASN A 30 9.77 -38.13 7.05
N ARG A 31 9.12 -37.78 8.18
CA ARG A 31 8.06 -38.62 8.77
C ARG A 31 6.88 -37.90 9.41
N LYS A 32 7.03 -36.66 9.90
CA LYS A 32 5.89 -35.89 10.44
C LYS A 32 5.37 -34.89 9.43
N THR A 33 4.07 -35.01 9.15
CA THR A 33 3.35 -34.17 8.21
C THR A 33 2.40 -33.28 8.99
N HIS A 34 2.66 -31.97 9.01
CA HIS A 34 1.69 -31.00 9.53
C HIS A 34 0.93 -30.41 8.36
N LEU A 35 -0.38 -30.70 8.30
CA LEU A 35 -1.26 -30.14 7.28
C LEU A 35 -1.94 -28.90 7.82
N ARG A 36 -1.92 -27.82 7.05
CA ARG A 36 -2.63 -26.58 7.36
C ARG A 36 -3.36 -26.07 6.14
N LYS A 37 -4.67 -25.87 6.31
CA LYS A 37 -5.55 -25.27 5.33
C LYS A 37 -5.54 -23.75 5.51
N HIS A 38 -5.41 -23.04 4.40
CA HIS A 38 -5.60 -21.59 4.30
C HIS A 38 -6.79 -21.33 3.38
N ILE A 39 -7.70 -20.47 3.81
CA ILE A 39 -8.83 -20.00 3.01
C ILE A 39 -8.63 -18.50 2.81
N ILE A 40 -8.38 -18.09 1.58
CA ILE A 40 -8.05 -16.71 1.24
C ILE A 40 -9.36 -15.94 1.07
N HIS A 41 -9.60 -14.98 1.96
CA HIS A 41 -10.77 -14.09 1.90
C HIS A 41 -10.47 -12.81 1.12
N SER A 42 -9.24 -12.30 1.25
CA SER A 42 -8.72 -11.19 0.44
C SER A 42 -7.25 -11.47 0.16
N LEU A 43 -6.82 -11.38 -1.11
CA LEU A 43 -5.41 -11.54 -1.50
C LEU A 43 -4.54 -10.40 -0.95
N GLY A 44 -5.11 -9.21 -0.79
CA GLY A 44 -4.36 -8.00 -0.49
C GLY A 44 -3.37 -7.64 -1.60
N VAL A 45 -2.60 -6.60 -1.37
CA VAL A 45 -1.77 -5.91 -2.37
C VAL A 45 -0.46 -5.44 -1.78
N TYR A 46 0.58 -5.32 -2.59
CA TYR A 46 1.88 -4.83 -2.12
C TYR A 46 1.93 -3.30 -2.23
N PRO A 47 2.01 -2.56 -1.11
CA PRO A 47 2.12 -1.10 -1.16
C PRO A 47 3.51 -0.67 -1.63
N SER A 48 3.63 0.57 -2.12
CA SER A 48 4.90 1.12 -2.61
C SER A 48 6.05 1.03 -1.59
N ASN A 49 5.76 1.32 -0.32
CA ASN A 49 6.72 1.22 0.79
C ASN A 49 6.56 -0.10 1.56
N ILE A 50 6.83 -1.21 0.89
CA ILE A 50 6.57 -2.54 1.45
C ILE A 50 7.48 -2.91 2.63
N LYS A 51 6.87 -3.44 3.69
CA LYS A 51 7.59 -4.09 4.80
C LYS A 51 7.80 -5.57 4.50
N LYS A 52 8.93 -6.08 4.96
CA LYS A 52 9.34 -7.49 4.80
C LYS A 52 9.51 -8.15 6.17
N MET A 53 9.28 -9.45 6.22
CA MET A 53 9.52 -10.27 7.40
C MET A 53 10.41 -11.47 7.06
N LYS A 54 11.36 -11.78 7.96
CA LYS A 54 12.23 -12.96 7.86
C LYS A 54 12.09 -13.86 9.09
N LYS A 55 12.42 -15.14 8.92
CA LYS A 55 12.71 -16.02 10.05
C LYS A 55 14.03 -15.62 10.70
N SER A 56 14.18 -15.94 12.00
CA SER A 56 15.36 -15.58 12.80
C SER A 56 16.63 -16.36 12.45
N SER A 57 16.55 -17.41 11.64
CA SER A 57 17.70 -18.23 11.23
C SER A 57 18.49 -17.60 10.07
N LYS A 58 19.81 -17.80 10.06
CA LYS A 58 20.69 -17.38 8.96
C LYS A 58 20.20 -17.99 7.63
N ASN A 59 20.26 -17.21 6.56
CA ASN A 59 19.90 -17.58 5.18
C ASN A 59 18.42 -17.93 4.91
N CYS A 60 17.48 -17.40 5.70
CA CYS A 60 16.06 -17.54 5.38
C CYS A 60 15.56 -16.44 4.43
N PRO A 61 14.68 -16.78 3.47
CA PRO A 61 14.06 -15.79 2.59
C PRO A 61 13.22 -14.78 3.37
N GLU A 62 13.22 -13.55 2.87
CA GLU A 62 12.34 -12.47 3.30
C GLU A 62 11.03 -12.53 2.52
N TYR A 63 9.92 -12.32 3.24
CA TYR A 63 8.58 -12.32 2.66
C TYR A 63 7.95 -10.94 2.82
N GLU A 64 7.43 -10.43 1.71
CA GLU A 64 6.72 -9.17 1.59
C GLU A 64 5.33 -9.25 2.23
N ILE A 65 4.96 -8.23 3.03
CA ILE A 65 3.71 -8.19 3.76
C ILE A 65 2.68 -7.39 2.95
N PRO A 66 1.56 -8.00 2.51
CA PRO A 66 0.50 -7.31 1.79
C PRO A 66 -0.35 -6.42 2.70
N ASP A 67 -0.87 -5.34 2.14
CA ASP A 67 -1.94 -4.53 2.70
C ASP A 67 -3.31 -5.14 2.39
N ASN A 68 -4.30 -4.87 3.24
CA ASN A 68 -5.69 -5.35 3.14
C ASN A 68 -5.83 -6.86 2.87
N TYR A 69 -4.91 -7.65 3.42
CA TYR A 69 -4.90 -9.11 3.26
C TYR A 69 -5.69 -9.78 4.37
N LYS A 70 -6.43 -10.84 4.02
CA LYS A 70 -7.27 -11.59 4.96
C LYS A 70 -7.26 -13.07 4.63
N VAL A 71 -6.87 -13.88 5.61
CA VAL A 71 -6.77 -15.34 5.48
C VAL A 71 -7.35 -16.03 6.70
N GLU A 72 -8.13 -17.08 6.46
CA GLU A 72 -8.60 -17.98 7.50
C GLU A 72 -7.74 -19.24 7.55
N THR A 73 -7.48 -19.72 8.77
CA THR A 73 -6.72 -20.95 9.00
C THR A 73 -7.14 -21.57 10.33
N THR A 74 -6.51 -22.68 10.73
CA THR A 74 -6.78 -23.36 11.99
C THR A 74 -5.53 -23.41 12.86
N LEU A 75 -5.69 -23.10 14.14
CA LEU A 75 -4.64 -23.18 15.14
C LEU A 75 -5.21 -23.67 16.47
N GLU A 76 -4.63 -24.74 17.03
CA GLU A 76 -5.04 -25.34 18.33
C GLU A 76 -6.56 -25.63 18.42
N GLY A 77 -7.16 -26.07 17.30
CA GLY A 77 -8.60 -26.37 17.21
C GLY A 77 -9.49 -25.16 16.95
N TYR A 78 -8.96 -23.94 16.97
CA TYR A 78 -9.71 -22.73 16.65
C TYR A 78 -9.61 -22.39 15.17
N LYS A 79 -10.76 -22.08 14.57
CA LYS A 79 -10.82 -21.35 13.31
C LYS A 79 -10.49 -19.89 13.59
N ILE A 80 -9.40 -19.42 12.98
CA ILE A 80 -8.90 -18.05 13.16
C ILE A 80 -8.85 -17.34 11.83
N VAL A 81 -8.98 -16.02 11.87
CA VAL A 81 -8.88 -15.14 10.70
C VAL A 81 -7.79 -14.11 10.96
N CYS A 82 -6.74 -14.16 10.16
CA CYS A 82 -5.59 -13.28 10.23
C CYS A 82 -5.70 -12.18 9.18
N GLU A 83 -5.40 -10.94 9.57
CA GLU A 83 -5.51 -9.76 8.72
C GLU A 83 -4.25 -8.89 8.83
N THR A 84 -3.86 -8.25 7.73
CA THR A 84 -2.84 -7.21 7.71
C THR A 84 -3.35 -5.95 7.05
N ASN A 85 -3.11 -4.81 7.69
CA ASN A 85 -3.43 -3.48 7.19
C ASN A 85 -2.27 -2.52 7.45
N TYR A 86 -1.91 -1.71 6.47
CA TYR A 86 -0.95 -0.63 6.63
C TYR A 86 -1.64 0.60 7.21
N LEU A 87 -1.03 1.19 8.24
CA LEU A 87 -1.42 2.47 8.80
C LEU A 87 -0.80 3.61 7.99
N LEU A 88 -1.30 4.84 8.20
CA LEU A 88 -0.85 6.03 7.47
C LEU A 88 0.65 6.33 7.63
N ASP A 89 1.27 5.89 8.71
CA ASP A 89 2.70 6.02 8.99
C ASP A 89 3.56 4.92 8.35
N GLY A 90 2.94 3.99 7.61
CA GLY A 90 3.60 2.83 7.00
C GLY A 90 3.85 1.67 7.97
N THR A 91 3.35 1.74 9.21
CA THR A 91 3.37 0.64 10.16
C THR A 91 2.34 -0.41 9.78
N VAL A 92 2.70 -1.70 9.88
CA VAL A 92 1.76 -2.80 9.62
C VAL A 92 1.02 -3.16 10.90
N LYS A 93 -0.30 -3.02 10.88
CA LYS A 93 -1.19 -3.59 11.89
C LYS A 93 -1.52 -5.03 11.51
N PHE A 94 -1.21 -5.95 12.41
CA PHE A 94 -1.64 -7.33 12.34
C PHE A 94 -2.89 -7.50 13.21
N THR A 95 -3.83 -8.33 12.78
CA THR A 95 -5.02 -8.69 13.57
C THR A 95 -5.27 -10.19 13.47
N LEU A 96 -5.69 -10.82 14.58
CA LEU A 96 -6.16 -12.20 14.62
C LEU A 96 -7.52 -12.23 15.30
N ASN A 97 -8.53 -12.68 14.57
CA ASN A 97 -9.90 -12.83 15.02
C ASN A 97 -10.24 -14.31 15.20
N TRP A 98 -11.04 -14.64 16.21
CA TRP A 98 -11.56 -15.99 16.43
C TRP A 98 -12.90 -15.95 17.15
N LYS A 99 -13.62 -17.07 17.17
CA LYS A 99 -14.76 -17.28 18.07
C LYS A 99 -14.31 -18.08 19.28
N ASP A 100 -14.63 -17.59 20.49
CA ASP A 100 -14.37 -18.35 21.71
C ASP A 100 -15.34 -19.54 21.85
N SER A 101 -15.21 -20.32 22.93
CA SER A 101 -16.06 -21.49 23.18
C SER A 101 -17.54 -21.16 23.34
N GLN A 102 -17.89 -19.89 23.60
CA GLN A 102 -19.26 -19.40 23.68
C GLN A 102 -19.76 -18.83 22.34
N GLY A 103 -18.95 -18.93 21.28
CA GLY A 103 -19.27 -18.40 19.96
C GLY A 103 -19.11 -16.88 19.83
N ILE A 104 -18.56 -16.21 20.86
CA ILE A 104 -18.37 -14.76 20.86
C ILE A 104 -17.13 -14.41 20.05
N ASN A 105 -17.25 -13.42 19.17
CA ASN A 105 -16.13 -12.91 18.40
C ASN A 105 -15.11 -12.22 19.32
N ARG A 106 -13.86 -12.66 19.24
CA ARG A 106 -12.71 -12.09 19.93
C ARG A 106 -11.66 -11.71 18.92
N TYR A 107 -10.82 -10.74 19.29
CA TYR A 107 -9.68 -10.37 18.47
C TYR A 107 -8.49 -9.91 19.32
N ILE A 108 -7.31 -10.01 18.74
CA ILE A 108 -6.08 -9.37 19.21
C ILE A 108 -5.42 -8.67 18.04
N SER A 109 -4.74 -7.56 18.31
CA SER A 109 -3.99 -6.83 17.29
C SER A 109 -2.68 -6.30 17.84
N ASN A 110 -1.66 -6.17 16.99
CA ASN A 110 -0.40 -5.51 17.32
C ASN A 110 0.20 -4.85 16.07
N ASN A 111 1.22 -4.02 16.29
CA ASN A 111 1.94 -3.31 15.24
C ASN A 111 3.40 -3.78 15.09
N ASN A 112 3.78 -4.86 15.78
CA ASN A 112 5.18 -5.26 15.93
C ASN A 112 5.57 -6.30 14.89
N PHE A 113 4.98 -7.49 14.98
CA PHE A 113 5.29 -8.64 14.12
C PHE A 113 4.22 -9.73 14.23
N ALA A 114 3.95 -10.41 13.12
CA ALA A 114 2.95 -11.48 13.00
C ALA A 114 3.15 -12.62 14.02
N SER A 115 4.41 -12.99 14.33
CA SER A 115 4.72 -14.01 15.34
C SER A 115 4.36 -13.58 16.76
N GLY A 116 4.28 -12.26 17.02
CA GLY A 116 3.87 -11.69 18.30
C GLY A 116 2.40 -11.97 18.55
N ILE A 117 1.56 -11.74 17.54
CA ILE A 117 0.12 -12.07 17.61
C ILE A 117 -0.09 -13.57 17.83
N ALA A 118 0.61 -14.41 17.08
CA ALA A 118 0.53 -15.85 17.26
C ALA A 118 0.90 -16.25 18.69
N LYS A 119 1.96 -15.66 19.25
CA LYS A 119 2.39 -15.90 20.63
C LYS A 119 1.35 -15.44 21.64
N ASP A 120 0.76 -14.26 21.46
CA ASP A 120 -0.23 -13.72 22.40
C ASP A 120 -1.53 -14.53 22.37
N PHE A 121 -1.97 -14.98 21.19
CA PHE A 121 -3.09 -15.92 21.07
C PHE A 121 -2.82 -17.24 21.81
N LEU A 122 -1.63 -17.83 21.62
CA LEU A 122 -1.28 -19.09 22.28
C LEU A 122 -1.18 -18.95 23.81
N LYS A 123 -0.71 -17.79 24.32
CA LYS A 123 -0.74 -17.50 25.76
C LYS A 123 -2.16 -17.48 26.31
N LEU A 124 -3.13 -16.89 25.59
CA LEU A 124 -4.53 -16.89 26.00
C LEU A 124 -5.09 -18.32 26.11
N LEU A 125 -4.57 -19.25 25.31
CA LEU A 125 -4.93 -20.67 25.36
C LEU A 125 -4.09 -21.49 26.34
N ASN A 126 -3.20 -20.87 27.13
CA ASN A 126 -2.22 -21.52 28.00
C ASN A 126 -1.32 -22.54 27.26
N LYS A 127 -1.04 -22.30 25.97
CA LYS A 127 -0.19 -23.15 25.14
C LYS A 127 1.25 -22.60 25.10
N LYS A 128 2.22 -23.50 25.28
CA LYS A 128 3.66 -23.18 25.23
C LYS A 128 4.27 -23.35 23.82
N THR A 129 3.47 -23.74 22.84
CA THR A 129 3.92 -23.97 21.47
C THR A 129 4.35 -22.65 20.82
N ARG A 130 5.25 -22.74 19.83
CA ARG A 130 5.66 -21.60 19.01
C ARG A 130 5.13 -21.82 17.61
N VAL A 131 4.55 -20.77 17.03
CA VAL A 131 4.08 -20.79 15.65
C VAL A 131 4.73 -19.64 14.89
N SER A 132 5.23 -19.95 13.70
CA SER A 132 5.77 -18.94 12.81
C SER A 132 4.64 -18.04 12.29
N GLY A 133 4.75 -16.73 12.50
CA GLY A 133 3.81 -15.76 11.94
C GLY A 133 3.75 -15.83 10.41
N ILE A 134 4.89 -16.05 9.74
CA ILE A 134 4.96 -16.26 8.28
C ILE A 134 4.05 -17.41 7.85
N MET A 135 4.13 -18.55 8.54
CA MET A 135 3.32 -19.75 8.23
C MET A 135 1.86 -19.61 8.69
N LEU A 136 1.58 -18.81 9.72
CA LEU A 136 0.22 -18.58 10.19
C LEU A 136 -0.55 -17.72 9.19
N PHE A 137 0.07 -16.64 8.74
CA PHE A 137 -0.50 -15.73 7.74
C PHE A 137 -0.33 -16.26 6.31
N GLY A 138 0.47 -17.29 6.07
CA GLY A 138 0.68 -17.84 4.73
C GLY A 138 1.46 -16.91 3.79
N PHE A 139 2.34 -16.05 4.32
CA PHE A 139 3.15 -15.15 3.48
C PHE A 139 4.16 -15.90 2.61
N ASN A 140 4.45 -17.16 2.93
CA ASN A 140 5.36 -18.02 2.18
C ASN A 140 4.68 -18.89 1.12
N ILE A 141 3.41 -18.64 0.79
CA ILE A 141 2.68 -19.39 -0.22
C ILE A 141 3.02 -18.82 -1.62
N PRO A 142 3.72 -19.57 -2.49
CA PRO A 142 4.27 -19.05 -3.76
C PRO A 142 3.20 -18.48 -4.70
N CYS A 143 2.12 -19.22 -4.96
CA CYS A 143 1.08 -18.77 -5.89
C CYS A 143 0.39 -17.46 -5.46
N LEU A 144 0.31 -17.17 -4.15
CA LEU A 144 -0.20 -15.89 -3.66
C LEU A 144 0.81 -14.76 -3.83
N ILE A 145 2.11 -15.05 -3.72
CA ILE A 145 3.17 -14.07 -3.99
C ILE A 145 3.15 -13.71 -5.48
N GLU A 146 3.09 -14.70 -6.36
CA GLU A 146 3.01 -14.49 -7.81
C GLU A 146 1.75 -13.73 -8.21
N ALA A 147 0.58 -14.12 -7.67
CA ALA A 147 -0.67 -13.42 -7.93
C ALA A 147 -0.61 -11.94 -7.54
N ARG A 148 0.06 -11.58 -6.43
CA ARG A 148 0.23 -10.18 -6.02
C ARG A 148 1.21 -9.44 -6.92
N LYS A 149 2.31 -10.07 -7.34
CA LYS A 149 3.28 -9.46 -8.25
C LYS A 149 2.71 -9.23 -9.64
N ASN A 150 1.85 -10.14 -10.09
CA ASN A 150 1.18 -10.06 -11.39
C ASN A 150 -0.09 -9.18 -11.37
N ASN A 151 -0.51 -8.71 -10.19
CA ASN A 151 -1.61 -7.76 -10.05
C ASN A 151 -1.03 -6.35 -9.84
N PRO A 152 -0.79 -5.54 -10.90
CA PRO A 152 0.22 -4.49 -10.84
C PRO A 152 -0.22 -3.20 -10.12
N ILE A 153 -1.44 -3.11 -9.60
CA ILE A 153 -2.02 -1.80 -9.25
C ILE A 153 -2.80 -1.87 -7.94
N TYR A 154 -2.09 -1.67 -6.83
CA TYR A 154 -2.64 -0.87 -5.73
C TYR A 154 -1.81 0.38 -5.64
N ILE A 155 -2.03 1.28 -6.60
CA ILE A 155 -1.69 2.66 -6.36
C ILE A 155 -2.84 3.16 -5.50
N ASN A 156 -2.60 3.31 -4.19
CA ASN A 156 -3.55 3.98 -3.32
C ASN A 156 -3.96 5.29 -4.00
N SER A 157 -5.25 5.57 -4.11
CA SER A 157 -5.76 6.79 -4.75
C SER A 157 -5.06 8.05 -4.24
N LYS A 158 -4.70 8.06 -2.95
CA LYS A 158 -3.90 9.13 -2.31
C LYS A 158 -2.45 9.20 -2.78
N ASP A 159 -1.79 8.07 -3.00
CA ASP A 159 -0.43 8.02 -3.54
C ASP A 159 -0.43 8.51 -4.99
N MET A 160 -1.46 8.13 -5.75
CA MET A 160 -1.66 8.56 -7.12
C MET A 160 -1.92 10.06 -7.22
N GLU A 161 -2.78 10.60 -6.34
CA GLU A 161 -3.05 12.03 -6.24
C GLU A 161 -1.77 12.80 -5.90
N LYS A 162 -1.03 12.34 -4.90
CA LYS A 162 0.21 12.99 -4.43
C LYS A 162 1.30 12.99 -5.50
N GLU A 163 1.57 11.85 -6.14
CA GLU A 163 2.57 11.76 -7.21
C GLU A 163 2.17 12.58 -8.43
N SER A 164 0.87 12.61 -8.77
CA SER A 164 0.36 13.45 -9.85
C SER A 164 0.57 14.93 -9.57
N GLN A 165 0.31 15.40 -8.33
CA GLN A 165 0.60 16.79 -7.94
C GLN A 165 2.10 17.12 -8.05
N ILE A 166 2.99 16.20 -7.70
CA ILE A 166 4.45 16.39 -7.81
C ILE A 166 4.88 16.51 -9.28
N ILE A 167 4.39 15.62 -10.15
CA ILE A 167 4.73 15.64 -11.58
C ILE A 167 4.23 16.93 -12.24
N LEU A 168 2.99 17.34 -11.96
CA LEU A 168 2.41 18.56 -12.52
C LEU A 168 3.19 19.82 -12.09
N LYS A 169 3.63 19.87 -10.82
CA LYS A 169 4.53 20.94 -10.34
C LYS A 169 5.87 20.95 -11.07
N LYS A 170 6.48 19.79 -11.30
CA LYS A 170 7.79 19.69 -11.99
C LYS A 170 7.72 20.08 -13.46
N GLN A 171 6.60 19.79 -14.13
CA GLN A 171 6.44 20.01 -15.57
C GLN A 171 5.95 21.43 -15.92
N ASN A 172 5.83 22.34 -14.94
CA ASN A 172 5.25 23.68 -15.14
C ASN A 172 3.93 23.60 -15.93
N PHE A 173 3.07 22.64 -15.60
CA PHE A 173 1.81 22.46 -16.29
C PHE A 173 0.88 23.64 -15.98
N ASP A 174 0.95 24.68 -16.80
CA ASP A 174 0.06 25.84 -16.72
C ASP A 174 -1.28 25.48 -17.35
N ASN A 175 -2.25 25.18 -16.49
CA ASN A 175 -3.63 25.16 -16.92
C ASN A 175 -4.52 25.80 -15.88
N THR A 176 -4.36 27.12 -15.72
CA THR A 176 -5.20 28.00 -14.88
C THR A 176 -6.72 27.79 -15.04
N LYS A 177 -7.16 27.13 -16.12
CA LYS A 177 -8.57 26.80 -16.39
C LYS A 177 -9.01 25.42 -15.87
N ILE A 178 -8.09 24.47 -15.67
CA ILE A 178 -8.43 23.16 -15.10
C ILE A 178 -8.28 23.21 -13.59
N ARG A 179 -9.42 23.07 -12.90
CA ARG A 179 -9.49 23.08 -11.43
C ARG A 179 -9.44 21.69 -10.81
N TYR A 180 -9.90 20.69 -11.56
CA TYR A 180 -10.07 19.32 -11.07
C TYR A 180 -9.90 18.34 -12.22
N ILE A 181 -9.20 17.24 -11.98
CA ILE A 181 -9.15 16.09 -12.88
C ILE A 181 -9.75 14.89 -12.15
N GLU A 182 -10.77 14.29 -12.75
CA GLU A 182 -11.39 13.06 -12.28
C GLU A 182 -10.88 11.89 -13.12
N LEU A 183 -10.33 10.86 -12.47
CA LEU A 183 -9.89 9.64 -13.11
C LEU A 183 -10.66 8.46 -12.53
N LYS A 184 -11.44 7.78 -13.37
CA LYS A 184 -12.13 6.54 -13.00
C LYS A 184 -11.21 5.35 -13.28
N VAL A 185 -10.81 4.62 -12.25
CA VAL A 185 -9.86 3.50 -12.35
C VAL A 185 -10.51 2.22 -11.84
N GLY A 186 -11.20 1.51 -12.73
CA GLY A 186 -11.86 0.22 -12.42
C GLY A 186 -13.08 0.32 -11.51
N GLY A 187 -14.17 -0.38 -11.84
CA GLY A 187 -15.39 -0.37 -11.02
C GLY A 187 -15.97 1.04 -10.80
N ASP A 188 -16.25 1.40 -9.54
CA ASP A 188 -16.78 2.70 -9.09
C ASP A 188 -15.72 3.60 -8.41
N GLU A 189 -14.44 3.23 -8.44
CA GLU A 189 -13.39 4.00 -7.78
C GLU A 189 -13.00 5.24 -8.61
N VAL A 190 -13.09 6.41 -7.97
CA VAL A 190 -12.86 7.71 -8.58
C VAL A 190 -11.72 8.41 -7.84
N ILE A 191 -10.68 8.77 -8.57
CA ILE A 191 -9.55 9.54 -8.07
C ILE A 191 -9.75 11.00 -8.49
N GLY A 192 -9.83 11.87 -7.49
CA GLY A 192 -9.89 13.32 -7.69
C GLY A 192 -8.54 13.97 -7.49
N ILE A 193 -8.09 14.74 -8.46
CA ILE A 193 -6.88 15.56 -8.33
C ILE A 193 -7.32 17.02 -8.29
N ASP A 194 -7.24 17.65 -7.13
CA ASP A 194 -7.46 19.09 -6.97
C ASP A 194 -6.21 19.86 -7.40
N LEU A 195 -6.37 20.68 -8.44
CA LEU A 195 -5.29 21.48 -9.03
C LEU A 195 -5.30 22.93 -8.53
N SER A 196 -6.29 23.34 -7.73
CA SER A 196 -6.40 24.72 -7.24
C SER A 196 -5.14 25.19 -6.51
N LYS A 197 -4.56 24.34 -5.66
CA LYS A 197 -3.34 24.62 -4.90
C LYS A 197 -2.07 24.63 -5.76
N VAL A 198 -2.00 23.74 -6.76
CA VAL A 198 -0.88 23.68 -7.70
C VAL A 198 -0.87 24.95 -8.57
N ASN A 199 -2.03 25.36 -9.05
CA ASN A 199 -2.22 26.57 -9.85
C ASN A 199 -1.89 27.84 -9.03
N SER A 200 -2.25 27.90 -7.75
CA SER A 200 -1.90 29.05 -6.90
C SER A 200 -0.39 29.17 -6.64
N ASP A 201 0.29 28.04 -6.43
CA ASP A 201 1.75 28.02 -6.26
C ASP A 201 2.46 28.47 -7.54
N PHE A 202 1.99 27.99 -8.70
CA PHE A 202 2.52 28.37 -10.01
C PHE A 202 2.37 29.86 -10.29
N ALA A 203 1.16 30.42 -10.10
CA ALA A 203 0.90 31.84 -10.30
C ALA A 203 1.84 32.71 -9.45
N ARG A 204 2.05 32.34 -8.18
CA ARG A 204 2.98 33.09 -7.30
C ARG A 204 4.43 33.02 -7.78
N VAL A 205 4.92 31.84 -8.15
CA VAL A 205 6.31 31.67 -8.64
C VAL A 205 6.52 32.41 -9.95
N HIS A 206 5.53 32.39 -10.84
CA HIS A 206 5.58 33.10 -12.12
C HIS A 206 5.63 34.63 -11.90
N GLN A 207 4.77 35.17 -11.05
CA GLN A 207 4.74 36.59 -10.70
C GLN A 207 6.04 37.05 -10.04
N ASP A 208 6.55 36.29 -9.07
CA ASP A 208 7.81 36.57 -8.38
C ASP A 208 9.03 36.52 -9.35
N ALA A 209 9.00 35.64 -10.35
CA ALA A 209 10.00 35.62 -11.41
C ALA A 209 9.92 36.87 -12.32
N ILE A 210 8.72 37.36 -12.65
CA ILE A 210 8.55 38.60 -13.41
C ILE A 210 9.11 39.80 -12.62
N VAL A 211 8.76 39.92 -11.33
CA VAL A 211 9.25 41.01 -10.47
C VAL A 211 10.78 40.99 -10.39
N ARG A 212 11.38 39.82 -10.10
CA ARG A 212 12.84 39.67 -10.09
C ARG A 212 13.48 40.03 -11.42
N ALA A 213 12.92 39.60 -12.55
CA ALA A 213 13.45 39.94 -13.86
C ALA A 213 13.40 41.45 -14.13
N CYS A 214 12.34 42.13 -13.71
CA CYS A 214 12.23 43.59 -13.79
C CYS A 214 13.30 44.29 -12.92
N ASP A 215 13.48 43.83 -11.68
CA ASP A 215 14.46 44.40 -10.75
C ASP A 215 15.90 44.18 -11.25
N GLU A 216 16.23 42.96 -11.68
CA GLU A 216 17.57 42.60 -12.19
C GLU A 216 17.89 43.27 -13.53
N ALA A 217 16.91 43.41 -14.42
CA ALA A 217 17.06 44.10 -15.70
C ALA A 217 16.89 45.62 -15.60
N LEU A 218 16.63 46.15 -14.39
CA LEU A 218 16.38 47.58 -14.12
C LEU A 218 15.26 48.17 -14.98
N ILE A 219 14.23 47.37 -15.29
CA ILE A 219 13.07 47.83 -16.06
C ILE A 219 12.21 48.69 -15.15
N PRO A 220 12.05 50.00 -15.44
CA PRO A 220 11.19 50.84 -14.63
C PRO A 220 9.75 50.36 -14.72
N ARG A 221 8.99 50.57 -13.64
CA ARG A 221 7.57 50.17 -13.52
C ARG A 221 6.73 50.57 -14.74
N ASP A 222 6.87 51.81 -15.20
CA ASP A 222 6.15 52.30 -16.38
C ASP A 222 6.64 51.66 -17.68
N GLY A 223 7.90 51.24 -17.76
CA GLY A 223 8.45 50.46 -18.88
C GLY A 223 7.79 49.08 -18.98
N TYR A 224 7.64 48.37 -17.86
CA TYR A 224 6.91 47.10 -17.82
C TYR A 224 5.45 47.28 -18.24
N ARG A 225 4.77 48.33 -17.76
CA ARG A 225 3.38 48.64 -18.17
C ARG A 225 3.23 48.80 -19.68
N HIS A 226 4.14 49.53 -20.33
CA HIS A 226 4.13 49.70 -21.79
C HIS A 226 4.36 48.38 -22.51
N LEU A 227 5.31 47.57 -22.03
CA LEU A 227 5.61 46.26 -22.60
C LEU A 227 4.42 45.30 -22.48
N ALA A 228 3.80 45.22 -21.29
CA ALA A 228 2.61 44.41 -21.05
C ALA A 228 1.37 44.96 -21.78
N ALA A 229 1.36 46.25 -22.15
CA ALA A 229 0.30 46.84 -22.96
C ALA A 229 0.25 46.29 -24.38
N ILE A 230 1.41 46.05 -24.98
CA ILE A 230 1.55 45.60 -26.36
C ILE A 230 1.70 44.08 -26.48
N ASN A 231 2.11 43.38 -25.40
CA ASN A 231 2.23 41.94 -25.39
C ASN A 231 1.13 41.29 -24.51
N PRO A 232 0.10 40.68 -25.12
CA PRO A 232 -0.98 40.01 -24.39
C PRO A 232 -0.54 38.82 -23.54
N SER A 233 0.65 38.27 -23.77
CA SER A 233 1.17 37.14 -22.99
C SER A 233 1.81 37.57 -21.66
N LEU A 234 1.96 38.88 -21.40
CA LEU A 234 2.52 39.40 -20.16
C LEU A 234 1.40 39.78 -19.18
N GLU A 235 1.55 39.36 -17.92
CA GLU A 235 0.59 39.72 -16.86
C GLU A 235 0.60 41.24 -16.61
N ARG A 236 -0.59 41.80 -16.40
CA ARG A 236 -0.74 43.23 -16.14
C ARG A 236 -0.31 43.55 -14.72
N GLU A 237 0.36 44.68 -14.57
CA GLU A 237 1.05 45.03 -13.33
C GLU A 237 0.13 45.09 -12.10
N TYR A 238 -1.13 45.51 -12.23
CA TYR A 238 -2.09 45.52 -11.12
C TYR A 238 -2.43 44.11 -10.61
N GLN A 239 -2.23 43.05 -11.42
CA GLN A 239 -2.39 41.66 -10.99
C GLN A 239 -1.18 41.13 -10.23
N ILE A 240 -0.06 41.87 -10.29
CA ILE A 240 1.22 41.56 -9.65
C ILE A 240 1.40 42.42 -8.37
N SER A 241 0.98 43.69 -8.39
CA SER A 241 1.23 44.63 -7.27
C SER A 241 0.26 44.53 -6.09
N ASP A 242 -0.91 43.93 -6.26
CA ASP A 242 -1.97 43.89 -5.25
C ASP A 242 -1.95 42.58 -4.39
N ARG A 243 -0.85 41.84 -4.37
CA ARG A 243 -0.68 40.56 -3.65
C ARG A 243 0.67 40.44 -2.95
#